data_AF-A0A9E4Z2H9-F1
#
_entry.id   AF-A0A9E4Z2H9-F1
#
_cell.length_a   1.000
_cell.length_b   1.000
_cell.length_c   1.000
_cell.angle_alpha   90.00
_cell.angle_beta   90.00
_cell.angle_gamma   90.00
#
_symmetry.space_group_name_H-M   'P 1'
#
loop_
_entity.id
_entity.type
_entity.pdbx_description
1 polymer ?
#
loop_
_entity_poly.entity_id
_entity_poly.type
_entity_poly.pdbx_seq_one_letter_code
_entity_poly.pdbx_strand_id
1 'polypeptide(L)'
;DRGVGWSASQVAQWRPPAKEVQLAHYEAVKNHAREFLANITTEGLEREIVMSPVAEPRTVSVCMGQMVWDTVAHGGQIGYLRGFYGGRGWFR
;
A
#
# COMPACT_ATOMS: atom_id res chain seq x y z
N ASP A 1 -5.92 5.85 15.04
CA ASP A 1 -4.80 5.10 15.63
C ASP A 1 -4.64 3.70 15.02
N ARG A 2 -4.46 3.57 13.69
CA ARG A 2 -3.91 2.36 13.00
C ARG A 2 -3.25 2.68 11.64
N GLY A 3 -2.77 3.91 11.44
CA GLY A 3 -1.85 4.24 10.34
C GLY A 3 -0.43 3.87 10.76
N VAL A 4 -0.18 2.57 10.84
CA VAL A 4 0.76 1.84 11.72
C VAL A 4 2.02 2.59 12.20
N GLY A 5 2.14 2.66 13.54
CA GLY A 5 3.37 2.97 14.27
C GLY A 5 3.59 4.45 14.62
N TRP A 6 3.03 5.39 13.85
CA TRP A 6 3.27 6.83 14.04
C TRP A 6 2.06 7.57 14.60
N SER A 7 2.30 8.47 15.55
CA SER A 7 1.33 9.43 16.06
C SER A 7 1.00 10.51 15.02
N ALA A 8 -0.11 11.23 15.20
CA ALA A 8 -0.45 12.36 14.33
C ALA A 8 0.65 13.44 14.27
N SER A 9 1.35 13.68 15.38
CA SER A 9 2.47 14.63 15.42
C SER A 9 3.68 14.12 14.65
N GLN A 10 3.97 12.82 14.68
CA GLN A 10 5.03 12.20 13.86
C GLN A 10 4.68 12.27 12.36
N VAL A 11 3.43 11.97 11.99
CA VAL A 11 2.98 12.09 10.59
C VAL A 11 3.07 13.53 10.10
N ALA A 12 2.71 14.52 10.92
CA ALA A 12 2.80 15.93 10.56
C ALA A 12 4.24 16.43 10.35
N GLN A 13 5.23 15.78 10.98
CA GLN A 13 6.66 16.10 10.82
C GLN A 13 7.29 15.40 9.61
N TRP A 14 6.62 14.39 9.05
CA TRP A 14 7.13 13.65 7.92
C TRP A 14 7.21 14.52 6.67
N ARG A 15 8.35 14.47 6.00
CA ARG A 15 8.56 15.10 4.70
C ARG A 15 8.56 14.02 3.63
N PRO A 16 7.58 14.01 2.71
CA PRO A 16 7.57 13.03 1.64
C PRO A 16 8.79 13.24 0.73
N PRO A 17 9.33 12.17 0.12
CA PRO A 17 10.30 12.32 -0.97
C PRO A 17 9.75 13.20 -2.11
N ALA A 18 10.64 13.71 -2.96
CA ALA A 18 10.22 14.46 -4.14
C ALA A 18 9.21 13.68 -5.00
N LYS A 19 8.31 14.40 -5.68
CA LYS A 19 7.23 13.79 -6.48
C LYS A 19 7.77 12.78 -7.48
N GLU A 20 8.88 13.10 -8.13
CA GLU A 20 9.52 12.28 -9.14
C GLU A 20 10.02 10.96 -8.55
N VAL A 21 10.54 11.00 -7.32
CA VAL A 21 10.96 9.80 -6.57
C VAL A 21 9.76 8.92 -6.23
N GLN A 22 8.65 9.52 -5.78
CA GLN A 22 7.43 8.78 -5.46
C GLN A 22 6.82 8.11 -6.70
N LEU A 23 6.77 8.82 -7.83
CA LEU A 23 6.27 8.28 -9.09
C LEU A 23 7.17 7.17 -9.64
N ALA A 24 8.49 7.37 -9.61
CA ALA A 24 9.45 6.34 -10.03
C ALA A 24 9.34 5.08 -9.16
N HIS A 25 9.18 5.25 -7.84
CA HIS A 25 8.96 4.13 -6.93
C HIS A 25 7.65 3.39 -7.23
N TYR A 26 6.55 4.12 -7.44
CA TYR A 26 5.27 3.51 -7.81
C TYR A 26 5.38 2.70 -9.10
N GLU A 27 6.00 3.24 -10.14
CA GLU A 27 6.18 2.54 -11.41
C GLU A 27 7.07 1.29 -11.25
N ALA A 28 8.17 1.39 -10.50
CA ALA A 28 9.04 0.25 -10.23
C ALA A 28 8.31 -0.87 -9.47
N VAL A 29 7.59 -0.54 -8.40
CA VAL A 29 6.83 -1.53 -7.60
C VAL A 29 5.70 -2.14 -8.41
N LYS A 30 4.97 -1.33 -9.19
CA LYS A 30 3.89 -1.81 -10.06
C LYS A 30 4.41 -2.80 -11.09
N ASN A 31 5.55 -2.51 -11.74
CA ASN A 31 6.15 -3.40 -12.73
C ASN A 31 6.62 -4.71 -12.08
N HIS A 32 7.32 -4.61 -10.94
CA HIS A 32 7.76 -5.79 -10.20
C HIS A 32 6.59 -6.67 -9.73
N ALA A 33 5.51 -6.07 -9.24
CA ALA A 33 4.31 -6.80 -8.84
C ALA A 33 3.63 -7.50 -10.02
N ARG A 34 3.58 -6.86 -11.21
CA ARG A 34 3.04 -7.49 -12.42
C ARG A 34 3.89 -8.67 -12.87
N GLU A 35 5.21 -8.52 -12.88
CA GLU A 35 6.15 -9.59 -13.19
C GLU A 35 6.01 -10.76 -12.21
N PHE A 36 5.93 -10.48 -10.92
CA PHE A 36 5.69 -11.49 -9.90
C PHE A 36 4.39 -12.25 -10.13
N LEU A 37 3.26 -11.55 -10.32
CA LEU A 37 1.95 -12.16 -10.55
C LEU A 37 1.89 -12.98 -11.85
N ALA A 38 2.64 -12.57 -12.88
CA ALA A 38 2.68 -13.30 -14.15
C ALA A 38 3.47 -14.61 -14.07
N ASN A 39 4.37 -14.76 -13.11
CA ASN A 39 5.33 -15.86 -13.06
C ASN A 39 5.19 -16.77 -11.84
N ILE A 40 4.43 -16.38 -10.81
CA ILE A 40 4.30 -17.19 -9.60
C ILE A 40 3.50 -18.47 -9.86
N THR A 41 3.98 -19.59 -9.31
CA THR A 41 3.29 -20.89 -9.38
C THR A 41 2.33 -21.06 -8.20
N THR A 42 1.45 -22.05 -8.29
CA THR A 42 0.58 -22.45 -7.17
C THR A 42 1.39 -22.81 -5.92
N GLU A 43 2.48 -23.55 -6.07
CA GLU A 43 3.37 -23.89 -4.95
C GLU A 43 4.04 -22.64 -4.37
N GLY A 44 4.39 -21.68 -5.23
CA GLY A 44 4.90 -20.38 -4.80
C GLY A 44 3.89 -19.58 -3.98
N LEU A 45 2.60 -19.69 -4.30
CA LEU A 45 1.49 -19.06 -3.57
C LEU A 45 1.25 -19.71 -2.19
N GLU A 46 1.43 -21.03 -2.08
CA GLU A 46 1.25 -21.78 -0.82
C GLU A 46 2.46 -21.69 0.11
N ARG A 47 3.61 -21.19 -0.36
CA ARG A 47 4.79 -20.98 0.49
C ARG A 47 4.47 -20.00 1.63
N GLU A 48 4.86 -20.35 2.85
CA GLU A 48 4.74 -19.47 4.00
C GLU A 48 5.88 -18.45 4.08
N ILE A 49 5.54 -17.21 4.42
CA ILE A 49 6.46 -16.11 4.67
C ILE A 49 6.07 -15.37 5.96
N VAL A 50 7.06 -14.79 6.63
CA VAL A 50 6.83 -13.83 7.70
C VAL A 50 6.82 -12.43 7.09
N MET A 51 5.73 -11.69 7.30
CA MET A 51 5.57 -10.33 6.79
C MET A 51 5.38 -9.36 7.95
N SER A 52 6.41 -8.55 8.18
CA SER A 52 6.36 -7.48 9.19
C SER A 52 5.10 -6.61 9.01
N PRO A 53 4.41 -6.22 10.09
CA PRO A 53 4.78 -6.37 11.51
C PRO A 53 4.30 -7.66 12.18
N VAL A 54 3.71 -8.59 11.42
CA VAL A 54 3.11 -9.82 11.97
C VAL A 54 4.17 -10.92 12.00
N ALA A 55 4.35 -11.54 13.17
CA ALA A 55 5.38 -12.57 13.36
C ALA A 55 4.93 -13.96 12.89
N GLU A 56 3.62 -14.22 12.90
CA GLU A 56 3.05 -15.48 12.43
C GLU A 56 3.23 -15.63 10.91
N PRO A 57 3.85 -16.74 10.45
CA PRO A 57 3.94 -17.04 9.02
C PRO A 57 2.56 -17.16 8.39
N ARG A 58 2.44 -16.68 7.14
CA ARG A 58 1.24 -16.83 6.31
C ARG A 58 1.64 -17.19 4.89
N THR A 59 0.75 -17.84 4.16
CA THR A 59 0.98 -18.12 2.74
C THR A 59 1.16 -16.83 1.95
N VAL A 60 1.95 -16.88 0.88
CA VAL A 60 2.10 -15.77 -0.07
C VAL A 60 0.72 -15.35 -0.62
N SER A 61 -0.19 -16.29 -0.87
CA SER A 61 -1.57 -16.00 -1.31
C SER A 61 -2.34 -15.11 -0.33
N VAL A 62 -2.29 -15.41 0.98
CA VAL A 62 -2.94 -14.60 2.02
C VAL A 62 -2.30 -13.21 2.11
N CYS A 63 -0.97 -13.12 2.09
CA CYS A 63 -0.26 -11.84 2.11
C CYS A 63 -0.62 -10.97 0.90
N MET A 64 -0.69 -11.55 -0.30
CA MET A 64 -1.07 -10.82 -1.52
C MET A 64 -2.53 -10.35 -1.49
N GLY A 65 -3.44 -11.16 -0.94
CA GLY A 65 -4.83 -10.73 -0.71
C GLY A 65 -4.91 -9.50 0.19
N GLN A 66 -4.12 -9.47 1.27
CA GLN A 66 -4.02 -8.31 2.15
C GLN A 66 -3.47 -7.07 1.40
N MET A 67 -2.43 -7.23 0.58
CA MET A 67 -1.85 -6.12 -0.20
C MET A 67 -2.83 -5.49 -1.19
N VAL A 68 -3.67 -6.31 -1.83
CA VAL A 68 -4.74 -5.81 -2.70
C VAL A 68 -5.75 -4.99 -1.91
N TRP A 69 -6.21 -5.52 -0.76
CA TRP A 69 -7.15 -4.80 0.11
C TRP A 69 -6.58 -3.45 0.57
N ASP A 70 -5.35 -3.43 1.09
CA ASP A 70 -4.69 -2.22 1.58
C ASP A 70 -4.58 -1.17 0.46
N THR A 71 -4.15 -1.58 -0.73
CA THR A 71 -4.01 -0.68 -1.89
C THR A 71 -5.35 -0.06 -2.30
N VAL A 72 -6.43 -0.85 -2.32
CA VAL A 72 -7.78 -0.35 -2.65
C VAL A 72 -8.29 0.63 -1.59
N ALA A 73 -8.15 0.28 -0.31
CA ALA A 73 -8.57 1.14 0.80
C ALA A 73 -7.84 2.49 0.79
N HIS A 74 -6.51 2.48 0.57
CA HIS A 74 -5.71 3.69 0.46
C HIS A 74 -6.04 4.50 -0.80
N GLY A 75 -6.37 3.86 -1.92
CA GLY A 75 -6.89 4.54 -3.11
C GLY A 75 -8.15 5.37 -2.81
N GLY A 76 -9.06 4.81 -2.01
CA GLY A 76 -10.26 5.52 -1.53
C GLY A 76 -9.92 6.74 -0.66
N GLN A 77 -8.96 6.60 0.28
CA GLN A 77 -8.50 7.70 1.13
C GLN A 77 -7.86 8.84 0.31
N ILE A 78 -7.02 8.51 -0.68
CA ILE A 78 -6.43 9.49 -1.61
C ILE A 78 -7.52 10.21 -2.40
N GLY A 79 -8.52 9.46 -2.88
CA GLY A 79 -9.69 10.02 -3.56
C GLY A 79 -10.44 11.04 -2.71
N TYR A 80 -10.71 10.68 -1.45
CA TYR A 80 -11.34 11.56 -0.46
C TYR A 80 -10.53 12.85 -0.24
N LEU A 81 -9.22 12.74 0.05
CA LEU A 81 -8.35 13.90 0.27
C LEU A 81 -8.30 14.81 -0.96
N ARG A 82 -8.18 14.24 -2.15
CA ARG A 82 -8.20 15.01 -3.40
C ARG A 82 -9.52 15.76 -3.58
N GLY A 83 -10.66 15.15 -3.26
CA GLY A 83 -11.97 15.80 -3.31
C GLY A 83 -12.09 16.93 -2.30
N PHE A 84 -11.60 16.70 -1.07
CA PHE A 84 -11.61 17.66 0.03
C PHE A 84 -10.77 18.90 -0.28
N TYR A 85 -9.51 18.74 -0.72
CA TYR A 85 -8.61 19.87 -1.03
C TYR A 85 -8.84 20.48 -2.42
N GLY A 86 -9.31 19.69 -3.38
CA GLY A 86 -9.55 20.11 -4.77
C GLY A 86 -10.91 20.80 -5.00
N GLY A 87 -11.70 21.05 -3.95
CA GLY A 87 -12.92 21.84 -4.02
C GLY A 87 -14.11 21.19 -4.75
N ARG A 88 -14.10 19.86 -4.97
CA ARG A 88 -15.19 19.17 -5.71
C ARG A 88 -16.41 18.79 -4.85
N GLY A 89 -16.69 19.57 -3.81
CA GLY A 89 -18.01 19.58 -3.15
C GLY A 89 -18.47 18.27 -2.51
N TRP A 90 -17.60 17.53 -1.80
CA TRP A 90 -18.04 16.39 -0.98
C TRP A 90 -18.42 16.77 0.46
N PHE A 91 -18.14 18.02 0.87
CA PHE A 91 -18.47 18.58 2.18
C PHE A 91 -19.04 20.01 2.04
N ARG A 92 -19.94 20.22 1.07
CA ARG A 92 -20.78 21.41 1.02
C ARG A 92 -22.20 20.99 0.69
#